data_AF-A0A7C2MT09-F1
#
_entry.id   AF-A0A7C2MT09-F1
#
_cell.length_a   1.000
_cell.length_b   1.000
_cell.length_c   1.000
_cell.angle_alpha   90.00
_cell.angle_beta   90.00
_cell.angle_gamma   90.00
#
_symmetry.space_group_name_H-M   'P 1'
#
loop_
_entity.id
_entity.type
_entity.pdbx_description
1 polymer ?
#
loop_
_entity_poly.entity_id
_entity_poly.type
_entity_poly.pdbx_seq_one_letter_code
_entity_poly.pdbx_strand_id
1 'polypeptide(L)'
;MAKRDPFDVLASFALSQGTVKFYRLQRLPETGVADLSRRPISIKVLLENVLRHCDDQVVMVDDVMALARWQPNRTDAQEIPFIPARVVLQDFTGIPCVVDLAAMRTAMHQLGGDPKRINPVVPVDLVIDHSVQVDFFGSPTAFQANVQLEYERNRERYALLRWAQKAFENFRAVPPGTGIVHQVNLEYLARVIFSEQVDGASFVYPDTLVGTDSHTTMVNGLGVVGWG
;
A
#
# COMPACT_ATOMS: atom_id res chain seq x y z
N MET A 1 4.31 -11.76 6.50
CA MET A 1 3.30 -11.97 7.56
C MET A 1 3.97 -12.52 8.81
N ALA A 2 3.37 -12.33 9.98
CA ALA A 2 3.83 -12.96 11.21
C ALA A 2 3.78 -14.49 11.09
N LYS A 3 4.82 -15.16 11.60
CA LYS A 3 4.86 -16.63 11.71
C LYS A 3 4.14 -17.15 12.95
N ARG A 4 3.67 -16.24 13.81
CA ARG A 4 3.02 -16.53 15.08
C ARG A 4 1.59 -16.04 15.05
N ASP A 5 0.74 -16.75 15.79
CA ASP A 5 -0.63 -16.36 16.06
C ASP A 5 -0.85 -16.40 17.58
N PRO A 6 -0.41 -15.36 18.30
CA PRO A 6 -0.45 -15.36 19.77
C PRO A 6 -1.87 -15.38 20.35
N PHE A 7 -2.89 -15.11 19.52
CA PHE A 7 -4.29 -15.07 19.91
C PHE A 7 -5.11 -16.26 19.37
N ASP A 8 -4.49 -17.21 18.66
CA ASP A 8 -5.17 -18.37 18.05
C ASP A 8 -6.42 -17.98 17.20
N VAL A 9 -6.31 -16.86 16.46
CA VAL A 9 -7.40 -16.33 15.65
C VAL A 9 -7.27 -16.63 14.16
N LEU A 10 -6.19 -17.29 13.74
CA LEU A 10 -6.00 -17.74 12.39
C LEU A 10 -7.08 -18.77 12.03
N ALA A 11 -7.82 -18.47 10.98
CA ALA A 11 -8.87 -19.31 10.46
C ALA A 11 -8.60 -19.66 9.00
N SER A 12 -9.30 -20.69 8.51
CA SER A 12 -9.30 -21.08 7.11
C SER A 12 -10.71 -21.01 6.56
N PHE A 13 -10.85 -20.62 5.30
CA PHE A 13 -12.10 -20.55 4.57
C PHE A 13 -11.94 -21.23 3.20
N ALA A 14 -12.88 -22.11 2.85
CA ALA A 14 -12.86 -22.79 1.56
C ALA A 14 -13.55 -21.92 0.50
N LEU A 15 -12.82 -21.58 -0.57
CA LEU A 15 -13.34 -20.98 -1.78
C LEU A 15 -13.38 -22.02 -2.91
N SER A 16 -14.11 -21.73 -3.98
CA SER A 16 -14.10 -22.55 -5.20
C SER A 16 -12.71 -22.71 -5.81
N GLN A 17 -11.82 -21.75 -5.59
CA GLN A 17 -10.44 -21.75 -6.10
C GLN A 17 -9.41 -22.34 -5.13
N GLY A 18 -9.83 -22.77 -3.94
CA GLY A 18 -8.96 -23.34 -2.92
C GLY A 18 -9.21 -22.81 -1.52
N THR A 19 -8.45 -23.32 -0.56
CA THR A 19 -8.52 -22.87 0.84
C THR A 19 -7.64 -21.65 1.04
N VAL A 20 -8.21 -20.60 1.63
CA VAL A 20 -7.48 -19.40 2.05
C VAL A 20 -7.43 -19.32 3.57
N LYS A 21 -6.37 -18.72 4.10
CA LYS A 21 -6.19 -18.38 5.51
C LYS A 21 -6.44 -16.89 5.72
N PHE A 22 -6.98 -16.54 6.88
CA PHE A 22 -7.21 -15.15 7.26
C PHE A 22 -7.27 -15.04 8.78
N TYR A 23 -7.01 -13.84 9.29
CA TYR A 23 -7.10 -13.58 10.72
C TYR A 23 -8.52 -13.19 11.10
N ARG A 24 -9.20 -14.07 11.84
CA ARG A 24 -10.62 -13.93 12.17
C ARG A 24 -10.80 -13.07 13.42
N LEU A 25 -10.98 -11.76 13.22
CA LEU A 25 -11.19 -10.80 14.30
C LEU A 25 -12.33 -11.18 15.26
N GLN A 26 -13.37 -11.88 14.78
CA GLN A 26 -14.49 -12.31 15.64
C GLN A 26 -14.09 -13.31 16.73
N ARG A 27 -12.89 -13.90 16.68
CA ARG A 27 -12.36 -14.76 17.75
C ARG A 27 -11.66 -14.00 18.86
N LEU A 28 -11.22 -12.75 18.63
CA LEU A 28 -10.56 -11.95 19.68
C LEU A 28 -11.42 -11.71 20.94
N PRO A 29 -12.75 -11.55 20.86
CA PRO A 29 -13.57 -11.51 22.07
C PRO A 29 -13.55 -12.82 22.86
N GLU A 30 -13.44 -13.97 22.18
CA GLU A 30 -13.42 -15.31 22.79
C GLU A 30 -12.12 -15.53 23.60
N THR A 31 -11.04 -14.83 23.25
CA THR A 31 -9.77 -14.85 24.00
C THR A 31 -9.75 -13.91 25.21
N GLY A 32 -10.84 -13.17 25.46
CA GLY A 32 -10.97 -12.24 26.58
C GLY A 32 -10.28 -10.88 26.37
N VAL A 33 -9.83 -10.56 25.15
CA VAL A 33 -9.09 -9.31 24.88
C VAL A 33 -10.00 -8.08 24.91
N ALA A 34 -11.06 -8.07 24.10
CA ALA A 34 -12.05 -6.99 24.00
C ALA A 34 -13.29 -7.39 23.17
N ASP A 35 -14.44 -6.79 23.45
CA ASP A 35 -15.60 -6.83 22.54
C ASP A 35 -15.39 -5.89 21.34
N LEU A 36 -15.49 -6.44 20.13
CA LEU A 36 -15.30 -5.72 18.87
C LEU A 36 -16.60 -5.35 18.16
N SER A 37 -17.76 -5.69 18.75
CA SER A 37 -19.09 -5.50 18.15
C SER A 37 -19.32 -4.04 17.72
N ARG A 38 -18.96 -3.09 18.58
CA ARG A 38 -19.13 -1.64 18.39
C ARG A 38 -17.92 -0.91 17.78
N ARG A 39 -16.88 -1.64 17.35
CA ARG A 39 -15.69 -1.03 16.75
C ARG A 39 -15.99 -0.45 15.36
N PRO A 40 -15.54 0.77 15.03
CA PRO A 40 -15.59 1.28 13.66
C PRO A 40 -14.87 0.33 12.70
N ILE A 41 -15.36 0.23 11.46
CA ILE A 41 -14.77 -0.67 10.45
C ILE A 41 -13.31 -0.29 10.17
N SER A 42 -12.98 1.00 10.11
CA SER A 42 -11.60 1.48 9.95
C SER A 42 -10.66 0.94 11.04
N ILE A 43 -11.11 0.96 12.30
CA ILE A 43 -10.35 0.39 13.44
C ILE A 43 -10.22 -1.13 13.31
N LYS A 44 -11.25 -1.83 12.80
CA LYS A 44 -11.16 -3.28 12.55
C LYS A 44 -10.13 -3.60 11.46
N VAL A 45 -10.03 -2.79 10.40
CA VAL A 45 -9.01 -2.96 9.35
C VAL A 45 -7.61 -2.73 9.91
N LEU A 46 -7.41 -1.68 10.72
CA LEU A 46 -6.13 -1.47 11.40
C LEU A 46 -5.81 -2.60 12.39
N LEU A 47 -6.82 -3.15 13.07
CA LEU A 47 -6.66 -4.27 14.00
C LEU A 47 -6.25 -5.56 13.28
N GLU A 48 -6.83 -5.84 12.12
CA GLU A 48 -6.36 -6.93 11.25
C GLU A 48 -4.90 -6.73 10.88
N ASN A 49 -4.52 -5.49 10.53
CA ASN A 49 -3.17 -5.17 10.10
C ASN A 49 -2.13 -5.48 11.19
N VAL A 50 -2.30 -4.92 12.38
CA VAL A 50 -1.38 -5.18 13.51
C VAL A 50 -1.38 -6.65 13.89
N LEU A 51 -2.52 -7.32 13.86
CA LEU A 51 -2.61 -8.71 14.26
C LEU A 51 -1.87 -9.63 13.28
N ARG A 52 -2.06 -9.44 11.96
CA ARG A 52 -1.35 -10.21 10.91
C ARG A 52 0.16 -9.97 10.91
N HIS A 53 0.60 -8.84 11.45
CA HIS A 53 2.01 -8.45 11.53
C HIS A 53 2.63 -8.65 12.93
N CYS A 54 1.88 -9.16 13.92
CA CYS A 54 2.36 -9.35 15.29
C CYS A 54 3.50 -10.38 15.37
N ASP A 55 4.73 -9.88 15.49
CA ASP A 55 5.98 -10.66 15.40
C ASP A 55 6.85 -10.57 16.67
N ASP A 56 6.40 -9.83 17.70
CA ASP A 56 7.15 -9.49 18.91
C ASP A 56 8.49 -8.75 18.64
N GLN A 57 8.59 -8.05 17.49
CA GLN A 57 9.74 -7.24 17.13
C GLN A 57 9.33 -5.83 16.68
N VAL A 58 8.57 -5.76 15.58
CA VAL A 58 8.05 -4.50 15.03
C VAL A 58 6.64 -4.26 15.52
N VAL A 59 5.84 -5.34 15.64
CA VAL A 59 4.47 -5.27 16.15
C VAL A 59 4.33 -6.20 17.34
N MET A 60 4.05 -5.60 18.49
CA MET A 60 3.96 -6.29 19.78
C MET A 60 2.53 -6.77 20.05
N VAL A 61 2.38 -7.78 20.92
CA VAL A 61 1.08 -8.18 21.47
C VAL A 61 0.34 -7.00 22.11
N ASP A 62 1.09 -6.08 22.75
CA ASP A 62 0.55 -4.87 23.37
C ASP A 62 -0.09 -3.92 22.35
N ASP A 63 0.42 -3.84 21.12
CA ASP A 63 -0.16 -3.00 20.06
C ASP A 63 -1.52 -3.55 19.61
N VAL A 64 -1.62 -4.87 19.49
CA VAL A 64 -2.88 -5.55 19.18
C VAL A 64 -3.90 -5.32 20.29
N MET A 65 -3.49 -5.46 21.55
CA MET A 65 -4.36 -5.19 22.70
C MET A 65 -4.80 -3.73 22.79
N ALA A 66 -3.87 -2.79 22.56
CA ALA A 66 -4.15 -1.36 22.57
C ALA A 66 -5.23 -1.01 21.53
N LEU A 67 -5.09 -1.50 20.31
CA LEU A 67 -6.05 -1.22 19.25
C LEU A 67 -7.38 -1.98 19.44
N ALA A 68 -7.34 -3.22 19.94
CA ALA A 68 -8.54 -3.96 20.30
C ALA A 68 -9.34 -3.27 21.41
N ARG A 69 -8.65 -2.58 22.34
CA ARG A 69 -9.23 -1.82 23.47
C ARG A 69 -9.36 -0.32 23.21
N TRP A 70 -9.13 0.13 21.98
CA TRP A 70 -9.25 1.53 21.57
C TRP A 70 -10.57 2.16 22.07
N GLN A 71 -10.61 3.45 22.37
CA GLN A 71 -11.89 4.14 22.65
C GLN A 71 -11.84 5.52 22.01
N PRO A 72 -12.98 6.06 21.55
CA PRO A 72 -13.01 7.43 21.07
C PRO A 72 -12.65 8.39 22.21
N ASN A 73 -12.00 9.52 21.87
CA ASN A 73 -11.71 10.62 22.78
C ASN A 73 -10.82 10.27 23.99
N ARG A 74 -9.99 9.23 23.89
CA ARG A 74 -8.95 8.97 24.87
C ARG A 74 -7.92 10.10 24.86
N THR A 75 -7.50 10.53 26.05
CA THR A 75 -6.46 11.55 26.23
C THR A 75 -5.05 10.94 26.24
N ASP A 76 -4.95 9.64 26.48
CA ASP A 76 -3.72 8.85 26.39
C ASP A 76 -3.60 8.23 24.98
N ALA A 77 -3.14 9.03 24.02
CA ALA A 77 -2.85 8.54 22.69
C ALA A 77 -1.66 7.56 22.73
N GLN A 78 -1.87 6.35 22.23
CA GLN A 78 -0.82 5.37 22.01
C GLN A 78 -0.51 5.31 20.51
N GLU A 79 0.77 5.37 20.16
CA GLU A 79 1.22 5.13 18.80
C GLU A 79 1.04 3.65 18.45
N ILE A 80 0.61 3.38 17.22
CA ILE A 80 0.34 2.03 16.74
C ILE A 80 1.12 1.81 15.44
N PRO A 81 1.86 0.70 15.30
CA PRO A 81 2.51 0.38 14.04
C PRO A 81 1.48 0.11 12.95
N PHE A 82 1.78 0.51 11.73
CA PHE A 82 0.94 0.27 10.58
C PHE A 82 1.78 -0.09 9.38
N ILE A 83 1.51 -1.26 8.80
CA ILE A 83 2.24 -1.79 7.64
C ILE A 83 1.24 -1.91 6.50
N PRO A 84 1.13 -0.90 5.60
CA PRO A 84 0.12 -0.90 4.55
C PRO A 84 0.32 -2.07 3.58
N ALA A 85 -0.76 -2.53 2.94
CA ALA A 85 -0.71 -3.59 1.96
C ALA A 85 0.02 -3.17 0.67
N ARG A 86 0.03 -1.87 0.35
CA ARG A 86 0.69 -1.30 -0.83
C ARG A 86 0.95 0.21 -0.66
N VAL A 87 1.69 0.79 -1.59
CA VAL A 87 1.92 2.23 -1.71
C VAL A 87 1.51 2.73 -3.09
N VAL A 88 0.94 3.94 -3.17
CA VAL A 88 0.64 4.61 -4.44
C VAL A 88 1.39 5.93 -4.54
N LEU A 89 2.03 6.16 -5.68
CA LEU A 89 2.80 7.37 -5.95
C LEU A 89 2.23 8.09 -7.16
N GLN A 90 2.38 9.41 -7.20
CA GLN A 90 2.27 10.22 -8.42
C GLN A 90 3.67 10.68 -8.87
N ASP A 91 3.85 11.13 -10.11
CA ASP A 91 5.19 11.32 -10.68
C ASP A 91 6.04 12.43 -10.05
N PHE A 92 5.45 13.50 -9.50
CA PHE A 92 6.18 14.59 -8.84
C PHE A 92 6.82 14.16 -7.52
N THR A 93 6.14 13.34 -6.73
CA THR A 93 6.67 12.82 -5.46
C THR A 93 7.33 11.45 -5.62
N GLY A 94 6.91 10.67 -6.60
CA GLY A 94 7.43 9.34 -6.88
C GLY A 94 8.82 9.34 -7.53
N ILE A 95 9.14 10.35 -8.35
CA ILE A 95 10.49 10.49 -8.91
C ILE A 95 11.55 10.72 -7.83
N PRO A 96 11.40 11.70 -6.91
CA PRO A 96 12.28 11.83 -5.75
C PRO A 96 12.41 10.52 -4.95
N CYS A 97 11.30 9.81 -4.71
CA CYS A 97 11.33 8.52 -4.02
C CYS A 97 12.21 7.48 -4.73
N VAL A 98 12.11 7.38 -6.06
CA VAL A 98 12.96 6.49 -6.87
C VAL A 98 14.43 6.91 -6.83
N VAL A 99 14.71 8.22 -6.85
CA VAL A 99 16.08 8.75 -6.72
C VAL A 99 16.64 8.41 -5.35
N ASP A 100 15.85 8.53 -4.28
CA ASP A 100 16.26 8.17 -2.92
C ASP A 100 16.59 6.68 -2.82
N LEU A 101 15.77 5.79 -3.40
CA LEU A 101 16.07 4.35 -3.45
C LEU A 101 17.38 4.07 -4.22
N ALA A 102 17.64 4.76 -5.32
CA ALA A 102 18.89 4.64 -6.07
C ALA A 102 20.11 5.14 -5.26
N ALA A 103 19.95 6.24 -4.52
CA ALA A 103 20.98 6.77 -3.63
C ALA A 103 21.25 5.81 -2.47
N MET A 104 20.21 5.25 -1.85
CA MET A 104 20.32 4.22 -0.80
C MET A 104 21.04 2.97 -1.30
N ARG A 105 20.79 2.52 -2.55
CA ARG A 105 21.54 1.43 -3.17
C ARG A 105 23.03 1.74 -3.29
N THR A 106 23.35 2.96 -3.70
CA THR A 106 24.74 3.43 -3.80
C THR A 106 25.41 3.45 -2.42
N ALA A 107 24.73 3.99 -1.40
CA ALA A 107 25.24 4.02 -0.03
C ALA A 107 25.43 2.60 0.55
N MET A 108 24.47 1.70 0.33
CA MET A 108 24.58 0.29 0.75
C MET A 108 25.81 -0.39 0.12
N HIS A 109 26.06 -0.14 -1.16
CA HIS A 109 27.24 -0.66 -1.84
C HIS A 109 28.55 -0.13 -1.24
N GLN A 110 28.62 1.18 -0.98
CA GLN A 110 29.81 1.82 -0.40
C GLN A 110 30.14 1.30 1.00
N LEU A 111 29.12 0.89 1.76
CA LEU A 111 29.28 0.25 3.08
C LEU A 111 29.60 -1.25 3.00
N GLY A 112 29.77 -1.81 1.79
CA GLY A 112 30.08 -3.23 1.56
C GLY A 112 28.86 -4.17 1.68
N GLY A 113 27.65 -3.62 1.76
CA GLY A 113 26.40 -4.39 1.79
C GLY A 113 25.87 -4.73 0.39
N ASP A 114 24.85 -5.58 0.33
CA ASP A 114 24.15 -5.91 -0.91
C ASP A 114 23.09 -4.83 -1.25
N PRO A 115 23.27 -4.05 -2.35
CA PRO A 115 22.30 -3.03 -2.75
C PRO A 115 20.92 -3.58 -3.07
N LYS A 116 20.80 -4.86 -3.46
CA LYS A 116 19.50 -5.46 -3.78
C LYS A 116 18.57 -5.54 -2.57
N ARG A 117 19.11 -5.46 -1.35
CA ARG A 117 18.32 -5.35 -0.12
C ARG A 117 17.51 -4.06 -0.04
N ILE A 118 17.91 -3.02 -0.78
CA ILE A 118 17.11 -1.81 -0.95
C ILE A 118 16.11 -2.08 -2.07
N ASN A 119 14.91 -2.51 -1.69
CA ASN A 119 13.80 -2.78 -2.58
C ASN A 119 12.47 -2.55 -1.85
N PRO A 120 11.40 -2.11 -2.54
CA PRO A 120 10.06 -2.12 -1.97
C PRO A 120 9.64 -3.51 -1.46
N VAL A 121 9.20 -3.57 -0.21
CA VAL A 121 8.72 -4.81 0.43
C VAL A 121 7.23 -5.07 0.18
N VAL A 122 6.49 -4.03 -0.21
CA VAL A 122 5.09 -4.11 -0.63
C VAL A 122 4.95 -3.58 -2.06
N PRO A 123 3.87 -3.92 -2.77
CA PRO A 123 3.57 -3.35 -4.08
C PRO A 123 3.58 -1.82 -4.06
N VAL A 124 4.22 -1.23 -5.05
CA VAL A 124 4.27 0.21 -5.30
C VAL A 124 3.77 0.48 -6.71
N ASP A 125 2.70 1.24 -6.80
CA ASP A 125 2.12 1.68 -8.07
C ASP A 125 2.35 3.19 -8.23
N LEU A 126 3.16 3.58 -9.22
CA LEU A 126 3.36 4.98 -9.59
C LEU A 126 2.50 5.33 -10.79
N VAL A 127 1.67 6.37 -10.70
CA VAL A 127 0.89 6.87 -11.83
C VAL A 127 1.48 8.19 -12.32
N ILE A 128 1.68 8.30 -13.64
CA ILE A 128 2.17 9.53 -14.28
C ILE A 128 0.95 10.33 -14.74
N ASP A 129 0.62 11.40 -14.01
CA ASP A 129 -0.58 12.20 -14.24
C ASP A 129 -0.39 13.71 -13.99
N HIS A 130 0.70 14.14 -13.35
CA HIS A 130 0.96 15.56 -13.06
C HIS A 130 1.83 16.25 -14.13
N SER A 131 2.22 15.54 -15.18
CA SER A 131 3.11 16.06 -16.23
C SER A 131 2.40 16.60 -17.48
N VAL A 132 1.16 16.18 -17.76
CA VAL A 132 0.38 16.67 -18.91
C VAL A 132 0.00 18.14 -18.67
N GLN A 133 0.24 18.99 -19.67
CA GLN A 133 -0.23 20.39 -19.67
C GLN A 133 -1.24 20.60 -20.80
N VAL A 134 -2.13 21.58 -20.63
CA VAL A 134 -3.11 21.96 -21.66
C VAL A 134 -2.50 23.04 -22.55
N ASP A 135 -1.57 22.66 -23.43
CA ASP A 135 -0.97 23.56 -24.42
C ASP A 135 -1.95 23.83 -25.58
N PHE A 136 -2.66 22.79 -26.01
CA PHE A 136 -3.70 22.83 -27.03
C PHE A 136 -5.05 22.43 -26.44
N PHE A 137 -6.14 23.09 -26.88
CA PHE A 137 -7.51 22.80 -26.46
C PHE A 137 -8.50 23.06 -27.60
N GLY A 138 -9.74 22.53 -27.49
CA GLY A 138 -10.82 22.83 -28.42
C GLY A 138 -10.73 22.18 -29.82
N SER A 139 -9.82 21.21 -30.02
CA SER A 139 -9.63 20.48 -31.27
C SER A 139 -9.61 18.96 -31.02
N PRO A 140 -10.11 18.13 -31.96
CA PRO A 140 -9.95 16.67 -31.90
C PRO A 140 -8.48 16.20 -31.79
N THR A 141 -7.52 17.00 -32.24
CA THR A 141 -6.08 16.69 -32.18
C THR A 141 -5.39 17.13 -30.89
N ALA A 142 -6.08 17.89 -30.03
CA ALA A 142 -5.48 18.53 -28.86
C ALA A 142 -4.87 17.51 -27.87
N PHE A 143 -5.57 16.40 -27.61
CA PHE A 143 -5.08 15.36 -26.70
C PHE A 143 -3.75 14.76 -27.16
N GLN A 144 -3.67 14.34 -28.43
CA GLN A 144 -2.44 13.74 -28.98
C GLN A 144 -1.28 14.73 -28.98
N ALA A 145 -1.53 15.99 -29.33
CA ALA A 145 -0.51 17.03 -29.34
C ALA A 145 0.05 17.32 -27.93
N ASN A 146 -0.83 17.41 -26.92
CA ASN A 146 -0.41 17.63 -25.53
C ASN A 146 0.39 16.45 -24.96
N VAL A 147 -0.06 15.21 -25.21
CA VAL A 147 0.67 14.00 -24.77
C VAL A 147 2.04 13.93 -25.46
N GLN A 148 2.13 14.26 -26.74
CA GLN A 148 3.43 14.28 -27.43
C GLN A 148 4.39 15.30 -26.80
N LEU A 149 3.94 16.53 -26.56
CA LEU A 149 4.75 17.57 -25.89
C LEU A 149 5.17 17.15 -24.48
N GLU A 150 4.29 16.48 -23.73
CA GLU A 150 4.62 15.94 -22.43
C GLU A 150 5.79 14.94 -22.49
N TYR A 151 5.76 14.00 -23.44
CA TYR A 151 6.87 13.04 -23.64
C TYR A 151 8.17 13.73 -24.03
N GLU A 152 8.11 14.77 -24.86
CA GLU A 152 9.28 15.56 -25.25
C GLU A 152 9.88 16.30 -24.04
N ARG A 153 9.03 16.93 -23.21
CA ARG A 153 9.45 17.70 -22.03
C ARG A 153 9.96 16.84 -20.88
N ASN A 154 9.40 15.64 -20.68
CA ASN A 154 9.66 14.79 -19.51
C ASN A 154 10.47 13.53 -19.84
N ARG A 155 11.15 13.50 -20.99
CA ARG A 155 11.87 12.31 -21.49
C ARG A 155 12.80 11.68 -20.46
N GLU A 156 13.59 12.48 -19.76
CA GLU A 156 14.56 11.98 -18.76
C GLU A 156 13.86 11.39 -17.53
N ARG A 157 12.82 12.07 -17.04
CA ARG A 157 11.98 11.60 -15.92
C ARG A 157 11.36 10.25 -16.25
N TYR A 158 10.83 10.07 -17.46
CA TYR A 158 10.25 8.79 -17.88
C TYR A 158 11.30 7.70 -18.12
N ALA A 159 12.49 8.06 -18.59
CA ALA A 159 13.61 7.12 -18.69
C ALA A 159 14.01 6.57 -17.31
N LEU A 160 14.05 7.43 -16.28
CA LEU A 160 14.30 7.03 -14.90
C LEU A 160 13.21 6.09 -14.37
N LEU A 161 11.93 6.42 -14.55
CA LEU A 161 10.82 5.58 -14.11
C LEU A 161 10.79 4.22 -14.82
N ARG A 162 11.10 4.20 -16.12
CA ARG A 162 11.24 2.96 -16.90
C ARG A 162 12.42 2.12 -16.41
N TRP A 163 13.52 2.75 -16.02
CA TRP A 163 14.63 2.04 -15.36
C TRP A 163 14.18 1.46 -14.01
N ALA A 164 13.46 2.24 -13.20
CA ALA A 164 13.00 1.81 -11.88
C ALA A 164 12.10 0.58 -11.94
N GLN A 165 11.17 0.51 -12.90
CA GLN A 165 10.35 -0.68 -13.15
C GLN A 165 11.14 -1.96 -13.45
N LYS A 166 12.37 -1.84 -13.94
CA LYS A 166 13.26 -2.99 -14.19
C LYS A 166 14.21 -3.24 -13.02
N ALA A 167 14.56 -2.20 -12.28
CA ALA A 167 15.55 -2.23 -11.23
C ALA A 167 14.98 -2.66 -9.87
N PHE A 168 13.70 -2.40 -9.62
CA PHE A 168 13.03 -2.72 -8.37
C PHE A 168 11.92 -3.76 -8.59
N GLU A 169 11.90 -4.77 -7.73
CA GLU A 169 10.78 -5.69 -7.63
C GLU A 169 9.59 -4.98 -6.96
N ASN A 170 8.37 -5.46 -7.21
CA ASN A 170 7.13 -4.88 -6.69
C ASN A 170 6.85 -3.42 -7.13
N PHE A 171 7.60 -2.88 -8.08
CA PHE A 171 7.41 -1.52 -8.58
C PHE A 171 6.80 -1.52 -9.98
N ARG A 172 5.67 -0.83 -10.14
CA ARG A 172 4.99 -0.63 -11.44
C ARG A 172 4.78 0.86 -11.68
N ALA A 173 5.01 1.30 -12.92
CA ALA A 173 4.63 2.64 -13.35
C ALA A 173 3.52 2.55 -14.42
N VAL A 174 2.47 3.34 -14.24
CA VAL A 174 1.37 3.56 -15.17
C VAL A 174 1.75 4.75 -16.07
N PRO A 175 1.74 4.59 -17.40
CA PRO A 175 2.21 5.63 -18.32
C PRO A 175 1.28 6.84 -18.38
N PRO A 176 1.77 7.99 -18.87
CA PRO A 176 0.96 9.19 -19.04
C PRO A 176 -0.20 8.97 -20.02
N GLY A 177 -1.26 9.76 -19.86
CA GLY A 177 -2.47 9.68 -20.69
C GLY A 177 -3.43 8.52 -20.34
N THR A 178 -3.14 7.77 -19.26
CA THR A 178 -4.00 6.65 -18.80
C THR A 178 -5.13 7.12 -17.86
N GLY A 179 -4.94 8.26 -17.19
CA GLY A 179 -5.88 8.81 -16.22
C GLY A 179 -5.14 9.48 -15.05
N ILE A 180 -5.89 9.89 -14.03
CA ILE A 180 -5.36 10.47 -12.79
C ILE A 180 -5.21 9.40 -11.71
N VAL A 181 -4.21 9.56 -10.83
CA VAL A 181 -3.77 8.55 -9.85
C VAL A 181 -4.93 7.98 -9.04
N HIS A 182 -5.85 8.82 -8.55
CA HIS A 182 -6.95 8.37 -7.69
C HIS A 182 -8.07 7.67 -8.47
N GLN A 183 -8.36 8.10 -9.70
CA GLN A 183 -9.34 7.43 -10.55
C GLN A 183 -8.82 6.06 -11.00
N VAL A 184 -7.56 6.00 -11.47
CA VAL A 184 -6.89 4.75 -11.82
C VAL A 184 -6.81 3.82 -10.60
N ASN A 185 -6.59 4.38 -9.41
CA ASN A 185 -6.61 3.60 -8.17
C ASN A 185 -7.98 2.96 -7.92
N LEU A 186 -9.06 3.74 -8.00
CA LEU A 186 -10.42 3.23 -7.79
C LEU A 186 -10.84 2.18 -8.84
N GLU A 187 -10.52 2.42 -10.12
CA GLU A 187 -11.03 1.62 -11.23
C GLU A 187 -10.17 0.39 -11.54
N TYR A 188 -8.89 0.39 -11.16
CA TYR A 188 -7.94 -0.62 -11.62
C TYR A 188 -6.96 -1.14 -10.54
N LEU A 189 -6.40 -0.28 -9.69
CA LEU A 189 -5.33 -0.71 -8.77
C LEU A 189 -5.86 -1.27 -7.44
N ALA A 190 -6.97 -0.73 -6.94
CA ALA A 190 -7.57 -1.14 -5.67
C ALA A 190 -8.03 -2.59 -5.74
N ARG A 191 -7.62 -3.37 -4.74
CA ARG A 191 -7.95 -4.81 -4.67
C ARG A 191 -9.11 -5.10 -3.75
N VAL A 192 -9.39 -4.20 -2.81
CA VAL A 192 -10.31 -4.36 -1.67
C VAL A 192 -9.87 -5.47 -0.71
N ILE A 193 -9.57 -6.67 -1.21
CA ILE A 193 -8.97 -7.78 -0.50
C ILE A 193 -7.72 -8.23 -1.27
N PHE A 194 -6.58 -8.25 -0.58
CA PHE A 194 -5.36 -8.87 -1.08
C PHE A 194 -5.41 -10.39 -0.90
N SER A 195 -4.74 -11.09 -1.81
CA SER A 195 -4.41 -12.50 -1.69
C SER A 195 -2.92 -12.67 -1.93
N GLU A 196 -2.20 -13.30 -0.99
CA GLU A 196 -0.76 -13.50 -1.03
C GLU A 196 -0.42 -14.96 -0.67
N GLN A 197 0.58 -15.54 -1.35
CA GLN A 197 1.11 -16.84 -0.99
C GLN A 197 2.23 -16.67 0.03
N VAL A 198 2.07 -17.25 1.22
CA VAL A 198 3.06 -17.21 2.31
C VAL A 198 3.27 -18.63 2.83
N ASP A 199 4.52 -19.10 2.81
CA ASP A 199 4.91 -20.44 3.29
C ASP A 199 4.03 -21.58 2.75
N GLY A 200 3.63 -21.48 1.46
CA GLY A 200 2.81 -22.49 0.77
C GLY A 200 1.31 -22.41 1.07
N ALA A 201 0.84 -21.40 1.79
CA ALA A 201 -0.58 -21.14 2.03
C ALA A 201 -1.03 -19.80 1.43
N SER A 202 -2.24 -19.77 0.89
CA SER A 202 -2.88 -18.53 0.42
C SER A 202 -3.46 -17.79 1.63
N PHE A 203 -3.04 -16.55 1.86
CA PHE A 203 -3.63 -15.68 2.86
C PHE A 203 -4.42 -14.55 2.21
N VAL A 204 -5.51 -14.13 2.84
CA VAL A 204 -6.30 -12.98 2.42
C VAL A 204 -6.42 -11.95 3.53
N TYR A 205 -6.37 -10.68 3.16
CA TYR A 205 -6.40 -9.54 4.09
C TYR A 205 -6.91 -8.27 3.41
N PRO A 206 -7.41 -7.27 4.15
CA PRO A 206 -7.89 -6.01 3.57
C PRO A 206 -6.81 -5.26 2.78
N ASP A 207 -7.21 -4.67 1.67
CA ASP A 207 -6.41 -3.63 1.00
C ASP A 207 -6.29 -2.42 1.92
N THR A 208 -5.07 -1.91 2.04
CA THR A 208 -4.72 -0.72 2.81
C THR A 208 -3.56 -0.04 2.11
N LEU A 209 -3.53 1.29 2.11
CA LEU A 209 -2.40 2.01 1.49
C LEU A 209 -2.07 3.32 2.16
N VAL A 210 -0.81 3.72 1.97
CA VAL A 210 -0.40 5.12 2.03
C VAL A 210 -0.04 5.58 0.63
N GLY A 211 -0.20 6.85 0.34
CA GLY A 211 0.25 7.43 -0.92
C GLY A 211 1.00 8.73 -0.71
N THR A 212 1.69 9.21 -1.73
CA THR A 212 2.40 10.50 -1.68
C THR A 212 1.57 11.64 -2.28
N ASP A 213 0.25 11.59 -2.04
CA ASP A 213 -0.75 12.56 -2.47
C ASP A 213 -1.88 12.66 -1.43
N SER A 214 -2.30 13.88 -1.08
CA SER A 214 -3.30 14.10 -0.03
C SER A 214 -4.69 13.52 -0.34
N HIS A 215 -5.02 13.35 -1.63
CA HIS A 215 -6.30 12.79 -2.05
C HIS A 215 -6.28 11.27 -2.15
N THR A 216 -5.21 10.59 -1.71
CA THR A 216 -5.22 9.11 -1.56
C THR A 216 -6.39 8.62 -0.71
N THR A 217 -6.91 9.48 0.17
CA THR A 217 -8.15 9.27 0.92
C THR A 217 -9.39 8.99 0.07
N MET A 218 -9.39 9.30 -1.23
CA MET A 218 -10.50 9.00 -2.15
C MET A 218 -10.82 7.50 -2.21
N VAL A 219 -9.83 6.63 -2.05
CA VAL A 219 -9.99 5.17 -2.05
C VAL A 219 -10.84 4.65 -0.89
N ASN A 220 -11.00 5.44 0.18
CA ASN A 220 -11.85 5.10 1.33
C ASN A 220 -13.32 4.92 0.91
N GLY A 221 -13.76 5.52 -0.20
CA GLY A 221 -15.09 5.31 -0.76
C GLY A 221 -15.36 3.87 -1.22
N LEU A 222 -14.32 3.06 -1.47
CA LEU A 222 -14.41 1.63 -1.79
C LEU A 222 -14.21 0.72 -0.57
N GLY A 223 -14.13 1.28 0.64
CA GLY A 223 -13.89 0.51 1.87
C GLY A 223 -12.42 0.10 2.08
N VAL A 224 -11.49 0.67 1.30
CA VAL A 224 -10.04 0.50 1.46
C VAL A 224 -9.53 1.59 2.40
N VAL A 225 -8.87 1.24 3.49
CA VAL A 225 -8.32 2.24 4.41
C VAL A 225 -7.02 2.80 3.83
N GLY A 226 -7.01 4.08 3.47
CA GLY A 226 -5.80 4.76 3.04
C GLY A 226 -5.80 6.28 3.13
N TRP A 227 -4.60 6.84 3.16
CA TRP A 227 -4.34 8.28 3.31
C TRP A 227 -3.00 8.68 2.66
N GLY A 228 -2.77 9.99 2.55
CA GLY A 228 -1.55 10.60 2.02
C GLY A 228 -0.49 10.91 3.07
#